data_AF-A0A535MSM3-F1
#
_entry.id   AF-A0A535MSM3-F1
#
_cell.length_a   1.000
_cell.length_b   1.000
_cell.length_c   1.000
_cell.angle_alpha   90.00
_cell.angle_beta   90.00
_cell.angle_gamma   90.00
#
_symmetry.space_group_name_H-M   'P 1'
#
loop_
_entity.id
_entity.type
_entity.pdbx_description
1 polymer ?
#
loop_
_entity_poly.entity_id
_entity_poly.type
_entity_poly.pdbx_seq_one_letter_code
_entity_poly.pdbx_strand_id
1 'polypeptide(L)'
;MMFGLLGASTLTGFVMRRIKYYRFLGTLGVAVMIFGMWLLSQITPSVQEWRVVAALIVVGLGIGVTFPLYLTAVQTSLPRQYLGVASSQIQFWRNLGGTVGSAILGAVLSNRLPDYLTTRVGAAGIPPQALNNLPNTGNANAILDPTLLAKLPPAIITAIRAALADSLHDIYVFAGFVLVLALIATIFMKEVPLKAGRTGMGFEAAPVEVEEEERAVAAG
;
A
#
# COMPACT_ATOMS: atom_id res chain seq x y z
N MET A 1 -0.14 5.13 -8.98
CA MET A 1 -0.94 4.90 -7.75
C MET A 1 -2.16 5.80 -7.69
N MET A 2 -2.02 7.13 -7.57
CA MET A 2 -3.17 8.05 -7.41
C MET A 2 -4.20 7.99 -8.56
N PHE A 3 -3.78 7.94 -9.83
CA PHE A 3 -4.70 7.76 -10.95
C PHE A 3 -5.51 6.46 -10.89
N GLY A 4 -4.88 5.36 -10.48
CA GLY A 4 -5.54 4.08 -10.28
C GLY A 4 -6.52 4.11 -9.11
N LEU A 5 -6.13 4.71 -7.99
CA LEU A 5 -6.96 4.88 -6.80
C LEU A 5 -8.20 5.75 -7.08
N LEU A 6 -8.03 6.86 -7.80
CA LEU A 6 -9.11 7.77 -8.17
C LEU A 6 -10.04 7.17 -9.23
N GLY A 7 -9.47 6.55 -10.28
CA GLY A 7 -10.26 5.88 -11.33
C GLY A 7 -11.04 4.67 -10.78
N ALA A 8 -10.41 3.86 -9.94
CA ALA A 8 -11.02 2.74 -9.25
C ALA A 8 -12.13 3.15 -8.29
N SER A 9 -11.88 4.15 -7.45
CA SER A 9 -12.86 4.62 -6.45
C SER A 9 -14.10 5.19 -7.14
N THR A 10 -13.91 5.91 -8.25
CA THR A 10 -15.01 6.44 -9.08
C THR A 10 -15.80 5.31 -9.73
N LEU A 11 -15.14 4.30 -10.31
CA LEU A 11 -15.79 3.16 -10.95
C LEU A 11 -16.50 2.26 -9.92
N THR A 12 -15.88 2.06 -8.75
CA THR A 12 -16.47 1.33 -7.63
C THR A 12 -17.74 2.02 -7.15
N GLY A 13 -17.73 3.34 -6.95
CA GLY A 13 -18.92 4.09 -6.55
C GLY A 13 -20.09 3.98 -7.54
N PHE A 14 -19.81 3.63 -8.80
CA PHE A 14 -20.81 3.34 -9.82
C PHE A 14 -21.29 1.88 -9.80
N VAL A 15 -20.37 0.93 -9.66
CA VAL A 15 -20.66 -0.52 -9.55
C VAL A 15 -21.43 -0.84 -8.27
N MET A 16 -21.09 -0.18 -7.17
CA MET A 16 -21.71 -0.35 -5.87
C MET A 16 -23.16 0.18 -5.83
N ARG A 17 -23.54 1.07 -6.75
CA ARG A 17 -24.94 1.49 -6.96
C ARG A 17 -25.79 0.44 -7.69
N ARG A 18 -25.17 -0.53 -8.38
CA ARG A 18 -25.85 -1.54 -9.22
C ARG A 18 -25.90 -2.94 -8.61
N ILE A 19 -25.06 -3.27 -7.63
CA ILE A 19 -24.93 -4.64 -7.10
C ILE A 19 -25.56 -4.78 -5.70
N LYS A 20 -26.46 -5.77 -5.56
CA LYS A 20 -27.19 -6.11 -4.32
C LYS A 20 -26.38 -6.93 -3.29
N TYR A 21 -25.29 -7.58 -3.70
CA TYR A 21 -24.51 -8.53 -2.89
C TYR A 21 -23.07 -8.02 -2.64
N TYR A 22 -22.86 -7.38 -1.50
CA TYR A 22 -21.59 -6.72 -1.15
C TYR A 22 -20.49 -7.66 -0.66
N ARG A 23 -20.82 -8.89 -0.19
CA ARG A 23 -19.80 -9.89 0.17
C ARG A 23 -19.01 -10.38 -1.05
N PHE A 24 -19.67 -10.55 -2.19
CA PHE A 24 -19.01 -10.92 -3.45
C PHE A 24 -18.07 -9.82 -3.94
N LEU A 25 -18.48 -8.55 -3.84
CA LEU A 25 -17.65 -7.39 -4.17
C LEU A 25 -16.41 -7.28 -3.29
N GLY A 26 -16.52 -7.52 -1.98
CA GLY A 26 -15.38 -7.49 -1.07
C GLY A 26 -14.38 -8.60 -1.35
N THR A 27 -14.88 -9.80 -1.57
CA THR A 27 -14.05 -10.96 -1.93
C THR A 27 -13.32 -10.71 -3.26
N LEU A 28 -14.03 -10.18 -4.26
CA LEU A 28 -13.45 -9.82 -5.55
C LEU A 28 -12.40 -8.71 -5.40
N GLY A 29 -12.68 -7.67 -4.62
CA GLY A 29 -11.75 -6.57 -4.37
C GLY A 29 -10.45 -7.03 -3.70
N VAL A 30 -10.55 -7.89 -2.68
CA VAL A 30 -9.36 -8.46 -2.04
C VAL A 30 -8.61 -9.42 -2.97
N ALA A 31 -9.31 -10.24 -3.76
CA ALA A 31 -8.69 -11.11 -4.76
C ALA A 31 -7.91 -10.30 -5.83
N VAL A 32 -8.47 -9.17 -6.27
CA VAL A 32 -7.79 -8.23 -7.18
C VAL A 32 -6.55 -7.61 -6.53
N MET A 33 -6.60 -7.27 -5.23
CA MET A 33 -5.39 -6.80 -4.52
C MET A 33 -4.31 -7.88 -4.43
N ILE A 34 -4.68 -9.13 -4.14
CA ILE A 34 -3.73 -10.26 -4.09
C ILE A 34 -3.08 -10.45 -5.46
N PHE A 35 -3.86 -10.41 -6.54
CA PHE A 35 -3.34 -10.48 -7.90
C PHE A 35 -2.39 -9.31 -8.21
N GLY A 36 -2.73 -8.10 -7.76
CA GLY A 36 -1.85 -6.93 -7.88
C GLY A 36 -0.53 -7.09 -7.11
N MET A 37 -0.56 -7.63 -5.90
CA MET A 37 0.65 -7.92 -5.12
C MET A 37 1.52 -8.98 -5.78
N TRP A 38 0.91 -10.02 -6.38
CA TRP A 38 1.65 -11.03 -7.15
C TRP A 38 2.26 -10.47 -8.44
N LEU A 39 1.61 -9.49 -9.08
CA LEU A 39 2.18 -8.76 -10.20
C LEU A 39 3.38 -7.90 -9.75
N LEU A 40 3.27 -7.24 -8.61
CA LEU A 40 4.33 -6.41 -8.03
C LEU A 40 5.53 -7.25 -7.58
N SER A 41 5.31 -8.46 -7.06
CA SER A 41 6.41 -9.33 -6.64
C SER A 41 7.29 -9.74 -7.83
N GLN A 42 6.74 -9.87 -9.04
CA GLN A 42 7.50 -10.25 -10.24
C GLN A 42 8.28 -9.10 -10.91
N ILE A 43 8.36 -7.93 -10.27
CA ILE A 43 9.03 -6.77 -10.87
C ILE A 43 10.54 -6.85 -10.64
N THR A 44 11.26 -7.06 -11.73
CA THR A 44 12.73 -7.08 -11.80
C THR A 44 13.26 -5.71 -12.25
N PRO A 45 14.52 -5.33 -11.92
CA PRO A 45 15.10 -4.03 -12.33
C PRO A 45 15.15 -3.73 -13.83
N SER A 46 14.96 -4.74 -14.69
CA SER A 46 14.94 -4.63 -16.15
C SER A 46 13.54 -4.45 -16.75
N VAL A 47 12.50 -4.43 -15.93
CA VAL A 47 11.10 -4.38 -16.39
C VAL A 47 10.72 -2.96 -16.81
N GLN A 48 9.94 -2.83 -17.89
CA GLN A 48 9.44 -1.54 -18.36
C GLN A 48 8.49 -0.88 -17.35
N GLU A 49 8.63 0.44 -17.20
CA GLU A 49 7.91 1.26 -16.22
C GLU A 49 6.38 1.10 -16.29
N TRP A 50 5.83 0.87 -17.49
CA TRP A 50 4.39 0.70 -17.69
C TRP A 50 3.81 -0.52 -16.93
N ARG A 51 4.59 -1.59 -16.74
CA ARG A 51 4.16 -2.79 -16.00
C ARG A 51 4.02 -2.50 -14.51
N VAL A 52 4.95 -1.71 -13.97
CA VAL A 52 4.88 -1.20 -12.59
C VAL A 52 3.61 -0.39 -12.42
N VAL A 53 3.36 0.56 -13.33
CA VAL A 53 2.16 1.41 -13.30
C VAL A 53 0.88 0.58 -13.38
N ALA A 54 0.82 -0.42 -14.28
CA ALA A 54 -0.32 -1.31 -14.42
C ALA A 54 -0.58 -2.13 -13.13
N ALA A 55 0.46 -2.72 -12.54
CA ALA A 55 0.35 -3.45 -11.27
C ALA A 55 -0.15 -2.55 -10.13
N LEU A 56 0.36 -1.32 -10.06
CA LEU A 56 -0.09 -0.32 -9.09
C LEU A 56 -1.57 0.06 -9.31
N ILE A 57 -2.03 0.17 -10.56
CA ILE A 57 -3.45 0.42 -10.86
C ILE A 57 -4.33 -0.75 -10.37
N VAL A 58 -3.91 -2.00 -10.57
CA VAL A 58 -4.63 -3.19 -10.10
C VAL A 58 -4.76 -3.20 -8.58
N VAL A 59 -3.69 -2.89 -7.83
CA VAL A 59 -3.76 -2.76 -6.37
C VAL A 59 -4.70 -1.62 -5.97
N GLY A 60 -4.61 -0.47 -6.65
CA GLY A 60 -5.50 0.67 -6.43
C GLY A 60 -6.98 0.33 -6.67
N LEU A 61 -7.27 -0.54 -7.63
CA LEU A 61 -8.62 -1.07 -7.90
C LEU A 61 -9.18 -1.83 -6.71
N GLY A 62 -8.41 -2.75 -6.16
CA GLY A 62 -8.88 -3.53 -5.01
C GLY A 62 -9.04 -2.71 -3.73
N ILE A 63 -8.16 -1.72 -3.48
CA ILE A 63 -8.31 -0.78 -2.36
C ILE A 63 -9.57 0.08 -2.56
N GLY A 64 -9.77 0.64 -3.75
CA GLY A 64 -10.93 1.48 -4.07
C GLY A 64 -12.27 0.75 -3.92
N VAL A 65 -12.29 -0.57 -4.16
CA VAL A 65 -13.48 -1.41 -3.92
C VAL A 65 -13.70 -1.67 -2.44
N THR A 66 -12.67 -2.09 -1.73
CA THR A 66 -12.80 -2.61 -0.35
C THR A 66 -12.94 -1.51 0.69
N PHE A 67 -12.32 -0.35 0.48
CA PHE A 67 -12.28 0.75 1.43
C PHE A 67 -13.67 1.33 1.77
N PRO A 68 -14.48 1.83 0.81
CA PRO A 68 -15.84 2.30 1.10
C PRO A 68 -16.80 1.17 1.47
N LEU A 69 -16.51 -0.05 1.00
CA LEU A 69 -17.35 -1.22 1.22
C LEU A 69 -17.42 -1.62 2.69
N TYR A 70 -16.28 -1.81 3.36
CA TYR A 70 -16.28 -2.24 4.76
C TYR A 70 -16.86 -1.19 5.69
N LEU A 71 -16.59 0.09 5.43
CA LEU A 71 -17.18 1.18 6.19
C LEU A 71 -18.71 1.17 6.08
N THR A 72 -19.22 1.07 4.86
CA THR A 72 -20.67 1.03 4.59
C THR A 72 -21.32 -0.19 5.24
N ALA A 73 -20.70 -1.37 5.17
CA ALA A 73 -21.24 -2.61 5.73
C ALA A 73 -21.42 -2.56 7.26
N VAL A 74 -20.51 -1.90 7.97
CA VAL A 74 -20.63 -1.70 9.42
C VAL A 74 -21.72 -0.66 9.72
N GLN A 75 -21.74 0.44 8.97
CA GLN A 75 -22.74 1.51 9.16
C GLN A 75 -24.17 1.01 8.94
N THR A 76 -24.40 0.13 7.97
CA THR A 76 -25.74 -0.42 7.68
C THR A 76 -26.21 -1.42 8.75
N SER A 77 -25.28 -1.97 9.52
CA SER A 77 -25.55 -2.97 10.55
C SER A 77 -25.82 -2.36 11.93
N LEU A 78 -25.64 -1.04 12.10
CA LEU A 78 -25.74 -0.36 13.38
C LEU A 78 -26.84 0.73 13.39
N PRO A 79 -27.49 0.95 14.55
CA PRO A 79 -28.32 2.12 14.77
C PRO A 79 -27.54 3.43 14.59
N ARG A 80 -28.21 4.49 14.12
CA ARG A 80 -27.59 5.79 13.80
C ARG A 80 -26.77 6.40 14.93
N GLN A 81 -27.22 6.20 16.17
CA GLN A 81 -26.55 6.69 17.38
C GLN A 81 -25.14 6.12 17.59
N TYR A 82 -24.81 4.98 16.96
CA TYR A 82 -23.49 4.33 17.11
C TYR A 82 -22.58 4.51 15.88
N LEU A 83 -23.02 5.21 14.82
CA LEU A 83 -22.24 5.37 13.59
C LEU A 83 -20.92 6.11 13.84
N GLY A 84 -20.93 7.11 14.71
CA GLY A 84 -19.72 7.85 15.09
C GLY A 84 -18.68 6.96 15.78
N VAL A 85 -19.13 6.14 16.75
CA VAL A 85 -18.27 5.19 17.49
C VAL A 85 -17.72 4.10 16.56
N ALA A 86 -18.56 3.58 15.66
CA ALA A 86 -18.13 2.56 14.72
C ALA A 86 -17.10 3.07 13.71
N SER A 87 -17.32 4.28 13.17
CA SER A 87 -16.39 4.91 12.24
C SER A 87 -15.04 5.20 12.90
N SER A 88 -15.05 5.74 14.12
CA SER A 88 -13.81 6.01 14.86
C SER A 88 -13.05 4.73 15.20
N GLN A 89 -13.75 3.65 15.57
CA GLN A 89 -13.12 2.34 15.82
C GLN A 89 -12.47 1.77 14.56
N ILE A 90 -13.12 1.89 13.40
CA ILE A 90 -12.56 1.47 12.10
C ILE A 90 -11.31 2.30 11.77
N GLN A 91 -11.37 3.63 11.97
CA GLN A 91 -10.23 4.50 11.72
C GLN A 91 -9.07 4.20 12.69
N PHE A 92 -9.36 3.93 13.96
CA PHE A 92 -8.37 3.54 14.96
C PHE A 92 -7.64 2.25 14.57
N TRP A 93 -8.39 1.18 14.25
CA TRP A 93 -7.78 -0.09 13.82
C TRP A 93 -7.00 0.05 12.52
N ARG A 94 -7.45 0.92 11.61
CA ARG A 94 -6.73 1.19 10.37
C ARG A 94 -5.45 1.98 10.61
N ASN A 95 -5.47 2.99 11.48
CA ASN A 95 -4.26 3.73 11.82
C ASN A 95 -3.25 2.81 12.52
N LEU A 96 -3.71 1.98 13.46
CA LEU A 96 -2.88 0.99 14.14
C LEU A 96 -2.32 -0.05 13.14
N GLY A 97 -3.16 -0.58 12.25
CA GLY A 97 -2.73 -1.52 11.22
C GLY A 97 -1.73 -0.88 10.24
N GLY A 98 -1.91 0.40 9.89
CA GLY A 98 -1.00 1.15 9.05
C GLY A 98 0.37 1.36 9.69
N THR A 99 0.41 1.72 10.98
CA THR A 99 1.67 1.93 11.72
C THR A 99 2.39 0.62 12.02
N VAL A 100 1.67 -0.41 12.49
CA VAL A 100 2.25 -1.74 12.74
C VAL A 100 2.70 -2.39 11.43
N GLY A 101 1.87 -2.29 10.38
CA GLY A 101 2.19 -2.81 9.06
C GLY A 101 3.43 -2.16 8.46
N SER A 102 3.52 -0.82 8.47
CA SER A 102 4.70 -0.12 7.95
C SER A 102 5.97 -0.44 8.76
N ALA A 103 5.87 -0.58 10.08
CA ALA A 103 6.99 -0.97 10.93
C ALA A 103 7.49 -2.39 10.61
N ILE A 104 6.58 -3.36 10.44
CA ILE A 104 6.95 -4.74 10.07
C ILE A 104 7.61 -4.76 8.68
N LEU A 105 7.01 -4.11 7.68
CA LEU A 105 7.58 -4.07 6.33
C LEU A 105 8.94 -3.34 6.30
N GLY A 106 9.08 -2.26 7.08
CA GLY A 106 10.34 -1.55 7.24
C GLY A 106 11.42 -2.41 7.93
N ALA A 107 11.04 -3.19 8.94
CA ALA A 107 11.93 -4.16 9.58
C ALA A 107 12.36 -5.28 8.63
N VAL A 108 11.44 -5.79 7.79
CA VAL A 108 11.76 -6.77 6.74
C VAL A 108 12.78 -6.16 5.77
N LEU A 109 12.56 -4.93 5.29
CA LEU A 109 13.50 -4.24 4.41
C LEU A 109 14.87 -4.06 5.05
N SER A 110 14.92 -3.58 6.29
CA SER A 110 16.15 -3.31 7.04
C SER A 110 16.97 -4.59 7.30
N ASN A 111 16.30 -5.74 7.48
CA ASN A 111 16.97 -7.03 7.66
C ASN A 111 17.38 -7.69 6.33
N ARG A 112 16.58 -7.57 5.27
CA ARG A 112 16.83 -8.27 3.98
C ARG A 112 17.77 -7.52 3.05
N LEU A 113 17.70 -6.20 3.03
CA LEU A 113 18.51 -5.37 2.13
C LEU A 113 20.03 -5.57 2.29
N PRO A 114 20.60 -5.63 3.52
CA PRO A 114 22.03 -5.88 3.70
C PRO A 114 22.46 -7.26 3.14
N ASP A 115 21.66 -8.29 3.37
CA ASP A 115 21.93 -9.66 2.92
C ASP A 115 21.95 -9.76 1.38
N TYR A 116 20.97 -9.15 0.72
CA TYR A 116 20.93 -9.11 -0.74
C TYR A 116 22.07 -8.24 -1.31
N LEU A 117 22.40 -7.11 -0.67
CA LEU A 117 23.51 -6.26 -1.09
C LEU A 117 24.85 -6.98 -1.05
N THR A 118 25.16 -7.67 0.05
CA THR A 118 26.42 -8.43 0.18
C THR A 118 26.52 -9.53 -0.87
N THR A 119 25.42 -10.24 -1.11
CA THR A 119 25.33 -11.29 -2.15
C THR A 119 25.57 -10.72 -3.56
N ARG A 120 24.93 -9.60 -3.90
CA ARG A 120 25.04 -8.97 -5.23
C ARG A 120 26.42 -8.33 -5.47
N VAL A 121 27.03 -7.75 -4.44
CA VAL A 121 28.39 -7.19 -4.50
C VAL A 121 29.44 -8.29 -4.64
N GLY A 122 29.28 -9.40 -3.91
CA GLY A 122 30.14 -10.59 -4.07
C GLY A 122 30.05 -11.20 -5.46
N ALA A 123 28.83 -11.32 -6.02
CA ALA A 123 28.61 -11.81 -7.38
C ALA A 123 29.19 -10.88 -8.47
N ALA A 124 29.30 -9.58 -8.20
CA ALA A 124 29.90 -8.60 -9.10
C ALA A 124 31.44 -8.53 -9.00
N GLY A 125 32.07 -9.34 -8.14
CA GLY A 125 33.53 -9.34 -7.94
C GLY A 125 34.06 -8.07 -7.27
N ILE A 126 33.18 -7.29 -6.62
CA ILE A 126 33.54 -6.05 -5.95
C ILE A 126 34.08 -6.39 -4.55
N PRO A 127 35.24 -5.84 -4.13
CA PRO A 127 35.78 -6.12 -2.81
C PRO A 127 34.80 -5.68 -1.72
N PRO A 128 34.57 -6.51 -0.68
CA PRO A 128 33.62 -6.20 0.39
C PRO A 128 33.99 -4.92 1.17
N GLN A 129 35.24 -4.46 1.08
CA GLN A 129 35.69 -3.18 1.65
C GLN A 129 34.99 -1.96 1.03
N ALA A 130 34.50 -2.07 -0.22
CA ALA A 130 33.73 -1.01 -0.86
C ALA A 130 32.36 -0.80 -0.17
N LEU A 131 31.83 -1.81 0.52
CA LEU A 131 30.61 -1.72 1.32
C LEU A 131 30.84 -1.01 2.66
N ASN A 132 32.06 -0.98 3.19
CA ASN A 132 32.38 -0.27 4.44
C ASN A 132 32.26 1.26 4.29
N ASN A 133 32.30 1.76 3.05
CA ASN A 133 32.09 3.17 2.74
C ASN A 133 30.60 3.53 2.59
N LEU A 134 29.69 2.55 2.62
CA LEU A 134 28.25 2.80 2.65
C LEU A 134 27.82 3.08 4.09
N PRO A 135 27.20 4.24 4.37
CA PRO A 135 26.76 4.57 5.71
C PRO A 135 25.68 3.58 6.16
N ASN A 136 25.93 2.93 7.30
CA ASN A 136 25.01 2.07 8.03
C ASN A 136 24.19 1.14 7.12
N THR A 137 24.80 0.03 6.70
CA THR A 137 24.12 -1.03 5.92
C THR A 137 22.80 -1.50 6.54
N GLY A 138 22.60 -1.36 7.85
CA GLY A 138 21.33 -1.67 8.53
C GLY A 138 20.22 -0.61 8.39
N ASN A 139 20.51 0.60 7.92
CA ASN A 139 19.51 1.67 7.79
C ASN A 139 19.13 1.86 6.32
N ALA A 140 18.06 1.18 5.88
CA ALA A 140 17.59 1.20 4.49
C ALA A 140 17.35 2.63 3.94
N ASN A 141 16.98 3.58 4.80
CA ASN A 141 16.81 4.98 4.43
C ASN A 141 18.12 5.67 4.02
N ALA A 142 19.25 5.29 4.64
CA ALA A 142 20.56 5.86 4.30
C ALA A 142 21.07 5.36 2.95
N ILE A 143 20.72 4.13 2.56
CA ILE A 143 21.09 3.52 1.27
C ILE A 143 20.27 4.14 0.11
N LEU A 144 19.09 4.67 0.42
CA LEU A 144 18.17 5.31 -0.53
C LEU A 144 18.43 6.81 -0.73
N ASP A 145 19.40 7.41 -0.03
CA ASP A 145 19.68 8.84 -0.13
C ASP A 145 20.27 9.20 -1.52
N PRO A 146 19.59 10.06 -2.31
CA PRO A 146 20.05 10.46 -3.64
C PRO A 146 21.44 11.10 -3.66
N THR A 147 21.80 11.81 -2.59
CA THR A 147 23.08 12.54 -2.48
C THR A 147 24.26 11.59 -2.28
N LEU A 148 24.02 10.44 -1.63
CA LEU A 148 24.99 9.38 -1.43
C LEU A 148 25.09 8.49 -2.66
N LEU A 149 23.96 8.17 -3.28
CA LEU A 149 23.91 7.36 -4.52
C LEU A 149 24.65 8.04 -5.69
N ALA A 150 24.60 9.37 -5.79
CA ALA A 150 25.29 10.13 -6.84
C ALA A 150 26.83 10.04 -6.75
N LYS A 151 27.38 9.71 -5.58
CA LYS A 151 28.83 9.61 -5.35
C LYS A 151 29.37 8.19 -5.54
N LEU A 152 28.49 7.21 -5.78
CA LEU A 152 28.88 5.81 -5.87
C LEU A 152 29.22 5.38 -7.31
N PRO A 153 30.16 4.45 -7.48
CA PRO A 153 30.40 3.80 -8.78
C PRO A 153 29.13 3.15 -9.34
N PRO A 154 28.95 3.16 -10.68
CA PRO A 154 27.74 2.61 -11.33
C PRO A 154 27.53 1.11 -11.06
N ALA A 155 28.60 0.35 -10.80
CA ALA A 155 28.53 -1.05 -10.40
C ALA A 155 27.87 -1.26 -9.02
N ILE A 156 28.04 -0.31 -8.09
CA ILE A 156 27.38 -0.36 -6.77
C ILE A 156 25.91 0.04 -6.90
N ILE A 157 25.59 1.03 -7.74
CA ILE A 157 24.22 1.46 -8.00
C ILE A 157 23.37 0.31 -8.58
N THR A 158 23.94 -0.46 -9.52
CA THR A 158 23.26 -1.62 -10.10
C THR A 158 23.06 -2.74 -9.07
N ALA A 159 24.04 -3.01 -8.21
CA ALA A 159 23.91 -3.94 -7.10
C ALA A 159 22.83 -3.49 -6.08
N ILE A 160 22.77 -2.20 -5.75
CA ILE A 160 21.74 -1.63 -4.86
C ILE A 160 20.35 -1.77 -5.47
N ARG A 161 20.18 -1.43 -6.75
CA ARG A 161 18.89 -1.59 -7.45
C ARG A 161 18.43 -3.06 -7.47
N ALA A 162 19.34 -3.99 -7.70
CA ALA A 162 19.04 -5.41 -7.68
C ALA A 162 18.64 -5.89 -6.28
N ALA A 163 19.42 -5.56 -5.26
CA ALA A 163 19.13 -5.93 -3.87
C ALA A 163 17.81 -5.31 -3.36
N LEU A 164 17.51 -4.09 -3.79
CA LEU A 164 16.24 -3.43 -3.48
C LEU A 164 15.07 -4.15 -4.14
N ALA A 165 15.19 -4.54 -5.41
CA ALA A 165 14.15 -5.30 -6.09
C ALA A 165 13.90 -6.66 -5.42
N ASP A 166 14.97 -7.38 -5.03
CA ASP A 166 14.85 -8.64 -4.29
C ASP A 166 14.18 -8.44 -2.92
N SER A 167 14.52 -7.36 -2.20
CA SER A 167 13.90 -7.02 -0.91
C SER A 167 12.42 -6.63 -1.07
N LEU A 168 12.09 -5.88 -2.12
CA LEU A 168 10.71 -5.49 -2.42
C LEU A 168 9.86 -6.70 -2.83
N HIS A 169 10.42 -7.67 -3.55
CA HIS A 169 9.76 -8.94 -3.81
C HIS A 169 9.30 -9.60 -2.50
N ASP A 170 10.19 -9.71 -1.50
CA ASP A 170 9.86 -10.32 -0.21
C ASP A 170 8.75 -9.55 0.53
N ILE A 171 8.80 -8.22 0.48
CA ILE A 171 7.79 -7.33 1.06
C ILE A 171 6.42 -7.54 0.39
N TYR A 172 6.37 -7.62 -0.94
CA TYR A 172 5.12 -7.83 -1.68
C TYR A 172 4.55 -9.22 -1.46
N VAL A 173 5.40 -10.26 -1.39
CA VAL A 173 4.97 -11.62 -1.05
C VAL A 173 4.40 -11.67 0.37
N PHE A 174 5.09 -11.06 1.34
CA PHE A 174 4.61 -10.97 2.72
C PHE A 174 3.26 -10.21 2.81
N ALA A 175 3.15 -9.07 2.14
CA ALA A 175 1.90 -8.32 2.05
C ALA A 175 0.78 -9.15 1.38
N GLY A 176 1.11 -9.94 0.36
CA GLY A 176 0.21 -10.89 -0.26
C GLY A 176 -0.34 -11.93 0.72
N PHE A 177 0.51 -12.51 1.57
CA PHE A 177 0.06 -13.42 2.64
C PHE A 177 -0.88 -12.75 3.64
N VAL A 178 -0.59 -11.52 4.05
CA VAL A 178 -1.48 -10.74 4.91
C VAL A 178 -2.83 -10.50 4.23
N LEU A 179 -2.86 -10.23 2.92
CA LEU A 179 -4.10 -10.10 2.15
C LEU A 179 -4.86 -11.41 2.02
N VAL A 180 -4.19 -12.56 1.98
CA VAL A 180 -4.86 -13.87 2.02
C VAL A 180 -5.57 -14.07 3.35
N LEU A 181 -4.96 -13.69 4.48
CA LEU A 181 -5.63 -13.69 5.78
C LEU A 181 -6.85 -12.74 5.79
N ALA A 182 -6.70 -11.56 5.19
CA ALA A 182 -7.81 -10.62 5.02
C ALA A 182 -8.93 -11.23 4.16
N LEU A 183 -8.60 -11.92 3.06
CA LEU A 183 -9.57 -12.60 2.20
C LEU A 183 -10.36 -13.66 2.97
N ILE A 184 -9.66 -14.48 3.77
CA ILE A 184 -10.29 -15.47 4.64
C ILE A 184 -11.26 -14.78 5.59
N ALA A 185 -10.82 -13.72 6.28
CA ALA A 185 -11.69 -12.94 7.17
C ALA A 185 -12.92 -12.36 6.44
N THR A 186 -12.76 -11.86 5.21
CA THR A 186 -13.85 -11.35 4.37
C THR A 186 -14.88 -12.41 4.02
N ILE A 187 -14.45 -13.65 3.79
CA ILE A 187 -15.36 -14.77 3.46
C ILE A 187 -16.30 -15.08 4.63
N PHE A 188 -15.81 -14.98 5.87
CA PHE A 188 -16.59 -15.17 7.09
C PHE A 188 -17.48 -13.96 7.46
N MET A 189 -17.37 -12.85 6.76
CA MET A 189 -18.16 -11.65 7.05
C MET A 189 -19.65 -11.91 6.74
N LYS A 190 -20.51 -11.68 7.74
CA LYS A 190 -21.95 -11.95 7.63
C LYS A 190 -22.61 -10.94 6.71
N GLU A 191 -23.44 -11.44 5.80
CA GLU A 191 -24.23 -10.60 4.89
C GLU A 191 -25.37 -9.88 5.65
N VAL A 192 -25.20 -8.59 5.94
CA VAL A 192 -26.32 -7.68 6.29
C VAL A 192 -26.80 -6.89 5.06
N PRO A 193 -27.96 -7.22 4.45
CA PRO A 193 -28.45 -6.54 3.26
C PRO A 193 -28.58 -5.04 3.48
N LEU A 194 -28.00 -4.25 2.57
CA LEU A 194 -28.23 -2.82 2.47
C LEU A 194 -29.75 -2.58 2.43
N LYS A 195 -30.33 -2.05 3.52
CA LYS A 195 -31.70 -1.51 3.46
C LYS A 195 -31.68 -0.44 2.38
N ALA A 196 -32.29 -0.73 1.24
CA ALA A 196 -32.49 0.20 0.14
C ALA A 196 -33.31 1.38 0.69
N GLY A 197 -32.63 2.44 1.10
CA GLY A 197 -33.28 3.54 1.77
C GLY A 197 -32.32 4.46 2.51
N ARG A 198 -31.56 5.25 1.75
CA ARG A 198 -31.47 6.72 1.84
C ARG A 198 -30.19 7.21 1.16
N THR A 199 -30.39 7.65 -0.08
CA THR A 199 -29.73 8.79 -0.73
C THR A 199 -29.17 9.78 0.30
N GLY A 200 -27.86 10.02 0.31
CA GLY A 200 -27.29 11.18 1.03
C GLY A 200 -26.04 10.96 1.89
N MET A 201 -25.24 9.91 1.72
CA MET A 201 -23.85 9.93 2.22
C MET A 201 -22.92 10.05 1.03
N GLY A 202 -22.83 11.28 0.52
CA GLY A 202 -21.67 11.69 -0.24
C GLY A 202 -20.44 11.47 0.64
N PHE A 203 -19.32 11.11 0.02
CA PHE A 203 -18.02 11.30 0.62
C PHE A 203 -17.93 12.78 1.01
N GLU A 204 -18.27 13.12 2.25
CA GLU A 204 -17.71 14.30 2.88
C GLU A 204 -16.25 13.92 3.12
N ALA A 205 -15.44 14.16 2.09
CA ALA A 205 -14.00 14.20 2.25
C ALA A 205 -13.76 15.09 3.47
N ALA A 206 -13.08 14.55 4.48
CA ALA A 206 -12.61 15.35 5.60
C ALA A 206 -11.99 16.62 5.01
N PRO A 207 -12.37 17.82 5.48
CA PRO A 207 -11.77 19.05 4.98
C PRO A 207 -10.27 18.85 5.07
N VAL A 208 -9.60 18.89 3.92
CA VAL A 208 -8.16 19.07 3.88
C VAL A 208 -7.99 20.45 4.46
N GLU A 209 -7.67 20.54 5.75
CA GLU A 209 -7.02 21.71 6.32
C GLU A 209 -5.71 21.83 5.56
N VAL A 210 -5.78 22.51 4.41
CA VAL A 210 -4.64 23.19 3.83
C VAL A 210 -4.40 24.32 4.80
N GLU A 211 -3.65 24.02 5.86
CA GLU A 211 -3.31 24.98 6.89
C GLU A 211 -2.57 26.13 6.18
N GLU A 212 -3.14 27.31 6.36
CA GLU A 212 -2.87 28.57 5.68
C GLU A 212 -1.52 29.19 6.10
N GLU A 213 -0.45 28.39 6.19
CA GLU A 213 0.85 28.86 6.71
C GLU A 213 1.62 29.73 5.69
N GLU A 214 1.23 29.74 4.42
CA GLU A 214 1.95 30.47 3.36
C GLU A 214 1.41 31.88 3.07
N ARG A 215 0.32 32.32 3.74
CA ARG A 215 -0.24 33.67 3.56
C ARG A 215 0.05 34.66 4.69
N ALA A 216 0.52 34.20 5.85
CA ALA A 216 0.87 35.08 6.98
C ALA A 216 2.30 35.67 6.88
N VAL A 217 3.21 35.05 6.11
CA VAL A 217 4.61 35.52 5.97
C VAL A 217 4.79 36.53 4.83
N ALA A 218 3.86 36.61 3.88
CA ALA A 218 3.91 37.58 2.78
C ALA A 218 3.19 38.91 3.09
N ALA A 219 2.62 39.06 4.29
CA ALA A 219 1.85 40.24 4.70
C ALA A 219 2.25 40.78 6.10
N GLY A 220 3.40 40.36 6.64
CA GLY A 220 3.97 40.86 7.90
C GLY A 220 5.32 41.52 7.70
#